data_AF-A0A261FJJ8-F1
#
_entry.id   AF-A0A261FJJ8-F1
#
_cell.length_a   1.000
_cell.length_b   1.000
_cell.length_c   1.000
_cell.angle_alpha   90.00
_cell.angle_beta   90.00
_cell.angle_gamma   90.00
#
_symmetry.space_group_name_H-M   'P 1'
#
loop_
_entity.id
_entity.type
_entity.pdbx_description
1 polymer ?
#
loop_
_entity_poly.entity_id
_entity_poly.type
_entity_poly.pdbx_seq_one_letter_code
_entity_poly.pdbx_strand_id
1 'polypeptide(L)'
;MTTTTSGAGHTTGRSGNPTVDREDNRRTIPDRRINDPDRIKPTPGNLRLLHETADRLGEGRPIDDPITQLRTLDSRTAMPILKRTMSDAQIQEARWYGGWNPDRDDCVRVNEDGDLEGLTRAQADQLVWSRRNDIIDAARDESIDAETMTTLDAMADRTEMPDQPDLDNPDREEAHGTIRRSSRSRNGGH
;
A
#
# COMPACT_ATOMS: atom_id res chain seq x y z
N MET A 1 11.51 -59.96 48.94
CA MET A 1 11.25 -60.46 47.57
C MET A 1 10.25 -59.52 46.91
N THR A 2 10.46 -59.28 45.62
CA THR A 2 9.67 -58.53 44.61
C THR A 2 9.61 -56.99 44.68
N THR A 3 10.00 -56.45 43.53
CA THR A 3 10.40 -55.10 43.09
C THR A 3 9.23 -54.33 42.43
N THR A 4 9.51 -53.10 41.96
CA THR A 4 8.84 -52.30 40.86
C THR A 4 8.37 -50.94 41.41
N THR A 5 8.66 -49.73 40.90
CA THR A 5 9.38 -49.22 39.70
C THR A 5 9.49 -47.69 39.81
N SER A 6 10.52 -47.09 39.17
CA SER A 6 10.66 -45.72 38.60
C SER A 6 10.03 -44.49 39.28
N GLY A 7 10.66 -43.33 39.39
CA GLY A 7 11.77 -42.73 38.65
C GLY A 7 11.50 -41.24 38.45
N ALA A 8 12.58 -40.44 38.34
CA ALA A 8 12.64 -39.01 37.98
C ALA A 8 11.99 -38.01 38.97
N GLY A 9 12.56 -36.84 39.27
CA GLY A 9 13.62 -36.11 38.59
C GLY A 9 13.27 -34.62 38.66
N HIS A 10 14.02 -33.89 39.47
CA HIS A 10 14.35 -32.46 39.41
C HIS A 10 13.35 -31.41 38.85
N THR A 11 13.01 -30.51 39.78
CA THR A 11 13.03 -29.03 39.65
C THR A 11 12.29 -28.39 38.46
N THR A 12 11.14 -27.80 38.79
CA THR A 12 10.45 -26.75 38.02
C THR A 12 11.37 -25.56 37.77
N GLY A 13 11.99 -25.53 36.59
CA GLY A 13 12.55 -24.33 36.00
C GLY A 13 11.45 -23.53 35.32
N ARG A 14 10.88 -22.53 36.01
CA ARG A 14 10.08 -21.48 35.37
C ARG A 14 11.03 -20.45 34.77
N SER A 15 11.62 -20.79 33.63
CA SER A 15 12.23 -19.79 32.74
C SER A 15 11.19 -19.44 31.70
N GLY A 16 10.56 -18.26 31.85
CA GLY A 16 9.68 -17.69 30.84
C GLY A 16 10.51 -17.42 29.60
N ASN A 17 10.30 -18.22 28.56
CA ASN A 17 10.93 -18.06 27.26
C ASN A 17 9.97 -17.26 26.37
N PRO A 18 10.23 -15.98 26.04
CA PRO A 18 9.28 -15.12 25.33
C PRO A 18 9.15 -15.44 23.83
N THR A 19 9.84 -16.46 23.32
CA THR A 19 9.87 -16.76 21.87
C THR A 19 8.70 -17.62 21.39
N VAL A 20 7.95 -18.27 22.28
CA VAL A 20 6.89 -19.22 21.89
C VAL A 20 5.51 -18.57 21.67
N ASP A 21 5.36 -17.27 21.96
CA ASP A 21 4.08 -16.55 21.78
C ASP A 21 3.84 -16.11 20.33
N ARG A 22 4.87 -16.08 19.48
CA ARG A 22 4.73 -15.70 18.06
C ARG A 22 4.09 -16.79 17.20
N GLU A 23 4.21 -18.06 17.60
CA GLU A 23 3.78 -19.20 16.77
C GLU A 23 2.41 -19.77 17.18
N ASP A 24 1.96 -19.55 18.43
CA ASP A 24 0.65 -20.03 18.90
C ASP A 24 -0.53 -19.10 18.53
N ASN A 25 -0.28 -17.80 18.32
CA ASN A 25 -1.30 -16.88 17.80
C ASN A 25 -1.73 -17.19 16.35
N ARG A 26 -1.06 -18.13 15.66
CA ARG A 26 -1.48 -18.62 14.33
C ARG A 26 -2.73 -19.52 14.36
N ARG A 27 -3.20 -19.96 15.54
CA ARG A 27 -4.22 -21.03 15.61
C ARG A 27 -5.59 -20.65 16.19
N THR A 28 -5.86 -19.39 16.47
CA THR A 28 -7.12 -18.97 17.10
C THR A 28 -8.02 -18.07 16.26
N ILE A 29 -7.57 -17.60 15.08
CA ILE A 29 -8.47 -16.91 14.14
C ILE A 29 -9.14 -17.97 13.26
N PRO A 30 -10.48 -18.11 13.29
CA PRO A 30 -11.16 -19.12 12.50
C PRO A 30 -10.82 -18.97 11.02
N ASP A 31 -10.27 -20.05 10.46
CA ASP A 31 -10.26 -20.36 9.05
C ASP A 31 -11.71 -20.31 8.51
N ARG A 32 -12.13 -19.13 8.04
CA ARG A 32 -13.18 -18.91 7.03
C ARG A 32 -13.72 -17.48 7.08
N ARG A 33 -13.25 -16.65 6.13
CA ARG A 33 -14.08 -15.85 5.19
C ARG A 33 -13.31 -14.75 4.48
N ILE A 34 -12.05 -14.53 4.83
CA ILE A 34 -11.43 -13.22 4.62
C ILE A 34 -10.11 -13.42 3.89
N ASN A 35 -10.07 -12.92 2.65
CA ASN A 35 -9.06 -13.14 1.60
C ASN A 35 -9.32 -14.34 0.67
N ASP A 36 -10.47 -14.36 0.03
CA ASP A 36 -10.52 -14.93 -1.32
C ASP A 36 -9.90 -13.88 -2.26
N PRO A 37 -8.66 -14.06 -2.77
CA PRO A 37 -7.94 -13.04 -3.53
C PRO A 37 -8.65 -12.65 -4.83
N ASP A 38 -9.62 -13.46 -5.26
CA ASP A 38 -10.51 -13.26 -6.41
C ASP A 38 -11.68 -12.32 -6.10
N ARG A 39 -12.06 -12.18 -4.81
CA ARG A 39 -13.17 -11.31 -4.36
C ARG A 39 -12.74 -9.89 -4.04
N ILE A 40 -11.46 -9.67 -3.74
CA ILE A 40 -10.92 -8.34 -3.47
C ILE A 40 -10.57 -7.69 -4.81
N LYS A 41 -11.07 -6.48 -5.05
CA LYS A 41 -10.74 -5.67 -6.24
C LYS A 41 -9.68 -4.61 -5.92
N PRO A 42 -8.84 -4.21 -6.89
CA PRO A 42 -7.92 -3.08 -6.77
C PRO A 42 -8.69 -1.74 -6.84
N THR A 43 -9.61 -1.53 -5.89
CA THR A 43 -10.33 -0.26 -5.76
C THR A 43 -9.36 0.81 -5.25
N PRO A 44 -9.61 2.11 -5.53
CA PRO A 44 -8.77 3.19 -5.00
C PRO A 44 -8.61 3.14 -3.48
N GLY A 45 -9.68 2.77 -2.75
CA GLY A 45 -9.65 2.60 -1.30
C GLY A 45 -8.79 1.43 -0.84
N ASN A 46 -8.82 0.30 -1.56
CA ASN A 46 -8.00 -0.87 -1.24
C ASN A 46 -6.53 -0.62 -1.57
N LEU A 47 -6.23 -0.01 -2.72
CA LEU A 47 -4.88 0.37 -3.11
C LEU A 47 -4.27 1.37 -2.12
N ARG A 48 -5.03 2.39 -1.74
CA ARG A 48 -4.62 3.36 -0.72
C ARG A 48 -4.29 2.67 0.62
N LEU A 49 -5.15 1.76 1.07
CA LEU A 49 -4.90 1.01 2.31
C LEU A 49 -3.62 0.15 2.21
N LEU A 50 -3.37 -0.50 1.07
CA LEU A 50 -2.15 -1.28 0.85
C LEU A 50 -0.90 -0.39 0.86
N HIS A 51 -0.95 0.77 0.21
CA HIS A 51 0.13 1.77 0.26
C HIS A 51 0.42 2.23 1.70
N GLU A 52 -0.62 2.60 2.45
CA GLU A 52 -0.47 3.05 3.85
C GLU A 52 0.09 1.94 4.75
N THR A 53 -0.34 0.69 4.53
CA THR A 53 0.13 -0.47 5.30
C THR A 53 1.58 -0.80 4.96
N ALA A 54 1.94 -0.82 3.67
CA ALA A 54 3.33 -1.06 3.23
C ALA A 54 4.27 0.05 3.73
N ASP A 55 3.84 1.32 3.71
CA ASP A 55 4.62 2.44 4.24
C ASP A 55 4.91 2.28 5.74
N ARG A 56 3.88 1.94 6.52
CA ARG A 56 4.01 1.73 7.97
C ARG A 56 4.90 0.52 8.29
N LEU A 57 4.68 -0.62 7.62
CA LEU A 57 5.47 -1.83 7.83
C LEU A 57 6.94 -1.63 7.47
N GLY A 58 7.21 -0.95 6.34
CA GLY A 58 8.58 -0.70 5.87
C GLY A 58 9.26 0.49 6.54
N GLU A 59 8.62 1.17 7.50
CA GLU A 59 9.30 2.21 8.28
C GLU A 59 10.33 1.58 9.23
N GLY A 60 11.59 2.03 9.15
CA GLY A 60 12.67 1.53 10.01
C GLY A 60 13.23 0.15 9.62
N ARG A 61 12.70 -0.48 8.57
CA ARG A 61 13.21 -1.73 8.00
C ARG A 61 14.39 -1.51 7.05
N PRO A 62 15.26 -2.52 6.83
CA PRO A 62 16.31 -2.43 5.84
C PRO A 62 15.74 -2.31 4.42
N ILE A 63 16.55 -1.77 3.51
CA ILE A 63 16.21 -1.49 2.11
C ILE A 63 15.88 -2.76 1.30
N ASP A 64 16.57 -3.85 1.62
CA ASP A 64 16.41 -5.18 1.02
C ASP A 64 15.16 -5.92 1.55
N ASP A 65 14.48 -5.39 2.58
CA ASP A 65 13.26 -6.02 3.07
C ASP A 65 12.15 -5.96 2.01
N PRO A 66 11.48 -7.09 1.75
CA PRO A 66 10.49 -7.20 0.68
C PRO A 66 9.29 -6.27 0.84
N ILE A 67 8.98 -5.78 2.05
CA ILE A 67 7.92 -4.81 2.32
C ILE A 67 8.44 -3.38 2.13
N THR A 68 9.68 -3.09 2.55
CA THR A 68 10.33 -1.80 2.28
C THR A 68 10.37 -1.49 0.79
N GLN A 69 10.64 -2.49 -0.05
CA GLN A 69 10.68 -2.34 -1.52
C GLN A 69 9.30 -2.04 -2.16
N LEU A 70 8.21 -2.23 -1.43
CA LEU A 70 6.85 -1.88 -1.86
C LEU A 70 6.47 -0.44 -1.49
N ARG A 71 7.29 0.24 -0.69
CA ARG A 71 7.06 1.64 -0.34
C ARG A 71 7.26 2.52 -1.56
N THR A 72 6.17 3.14 -1.99
CA THR A 72 6.19 4.14 -3.03
C THR A 72 5.84 5.50 -2.43
N LEU A 73 6.70 6.49 -2.65
CA LEU A 73 6.48 7.87 -2.24
C LEU A 73 5.98 8.67 -3.44
N ASP A 74 5.14 9.66 -3.18
CA ASP A 74 4.76 10.63 -4.22
C ASP A 74 5.97 11.50 -4.58
N SER A 75 6.32 11.58 -5.86
CA SER A 75 7.53 12.29 -6.32
C SER A 75 7.56 13.76 -5.89
N ARG A 76 6.39 14.42 -5.75
CA ARG A 76 6.32 15.83 -5.33
C ARG A 76 6.66 16.02 -3.86
N THR A 77 6.50 14.97 -3.05
CA THR A 77 6.73 15.01 -1.60
C THR A 77 7.86 14.08 -1.12
N ALA A 78 8.45 13.29 -2.01
CA ALA A 78 9.49 12.32 -1.68
C ALA A 78 10.81 12.94 -1.20
N MET A 79 11.22 14.08 -1.76
CA MET A 79 12.52 14.69 -1.46
C MET A 79 12.78 14.95 0.04
N PRO A 80 11.88 15.60 0.82
CA PRO A 80 12.10 15.77 2.25
C PRO A 80 12.14 14.44 3.02
N ILE A 81 11.43 13.41 2.55
CA ILE A 81 11.43 12.08 3.17
C ILE A 81 12.76 11.38 2.92
N LEU A 82 13.22 11.34 1.67
CA LEU A 82 14.52 10.75 1.28
C LEU A 82 15.68 11.43 2.02
N LYS A 83 15.62 12.75 2.21
CA LYS A 83 16.63 13.50 2.97
C LYS A 83 16.70 13.16 4.47
N ARG A 84 15.72 12.44 5.02
CA ARG A 84 15.80 11.94 6.40
C ARG A 84 16.73 10.74 6.53
N THR A 85 16.95 10.00 5.45
CA THR A 85 17.71 8.74 5.45
C THR A 85 18.94 8.77 4.55
N MET A 86 18.99 9.67 3.56
CA MET A 86 20.06 9.79 2.57
C MET A 86 20.56 11.22 2.44
N SER A 87 21.86 11.38 2.18
CA SER A 87 22.48 12.66 1.83
C SER A 87 22.12 13.07 0.39
N ASP A 88 22.20 14.38 0.06
CA ASP A 88 21.99 14.87 -1.31
C ASP A 88 22.85 14.14 -2.36
N ALA A 89 24.09 13.80 -2.04
CA ALA A 89 24.97 13.04 -2.94
C ALA A 89 24.47 11.60 -3.16
N GLN A 90 23.99 10.94 -2.10
CA GLN A 90 23.43 9.58 -2.19
C GLN A 90 22.12 9.57 -2.98
N ILE A 91 21.26 10.59 -2.77
CA ILE A 91 20.02 10.75 -3.55
C ILE A 91 20.36 10.97 -5.03
N GLN A 92 21.36 11.80 -5.34
CA GLN A 92 21.78 12.05 -6.71
C GLN A 92 22.34 10.78 -7.38
N GLU A 93 23.13 9.99 -6.65
CA GLU A 93 23.68 8.73 -7.12
C GLU A 93 22.59 7.67 -7.34
N ALA A 94 21.74 7.44 -6.34
CA ALA A 94 20.61 6.51 -6.43
C ALA A 94 19.62 6.90 -7.53
N ARG A 95 19.41 8.21 -7.75
CA ARG A 95 18.62 8.72 -8.88
C ARG A 95 19.28 8.44 -10.22
N TRP A 96 20.61 8.53 -10.30
CA TRP A 96 21.36 8.29 -11.53
C TRP A 96 21.24 6.83 -11.98
N TYR A 97 21.37 5.89 -11.05
CA TYR A 97 21.29 4.46 -11.34
C TYR A 97 19.85 3.95 -11.47
N GLY A 98 18.92 4.44 -10.64
CA GLY A 98 17.52 4.02 -10.68
C GLY A 98 16.66 4.78 -11.70
N GLY A 99 17.15 5.88 -12.24
CA GLY A 99 16.50 6.62 -13.33
C GLY A 99 15.27 7.44 -12.93
N TRP A 100 15.01 7.61 -11.62
CA TRP A 100 13.94 8.47 -11.13
C TRP A 100 14.12 9.93 -11.59
N ASN A 101 13.01 10.55 -11.96
CA ASN A 101 12.92 11.95 -12.28
C ASN A 101 11.62 12.53 -11.69
N PRO A 102 11.69 13.40 -10.67
CA PRO A 102 10.50 13.96 -10.03
C PRO A 102 9.63 14.81 -10.98
N ASP A 103 10.19 15.28 -12.10
CA ASP A 103 9.44 16.02 -13.13
C ASP A 103 8.67 15.12 -14.10
N ARG A 104 9.05 13.83 -14.21
CA ARG A 104 8.47 12.88 -15.17
C ARG A 104 7.66 11.78 -14.49
N ASP A 105 8.14 11.30 -13.36
CA ASP A 105 7.64 10.11 -12.69
C ASP A 105 6.73 10.53 -11.53
N ASP A 106 5.52 9.98 -11.44
CA ASP A 106 4.54 10.35 -10.41
C ASP A 106 4.96 9.88 -9.02
N CYS A 107 5.64 8.74 -8.96
CA CYS A 107 6.06 8.08 -7.74
C CYS A 107 7.53 7.68 -7.81
N VAL A 108 8.14 7.51 -6.64
CA VAL A 108 9.48 6.95 -6.49
C VAL A 108 9.44 5.81 -5.49
N ARG A 109 10.20 4.77 -5.76
CA ARG A 109 10.52 3.74 -4.77
C ARG A 109 12.02 3.55 -4.68
N VAL A 110 12.42 2.93 -3.59
CA VAL A 110 13.77 2.45 -3.40
C VAL A 110 13.80 0.98 -3.82
N ASN A 111 14.62 0.62 -4.81
CA ASN A 111 14.73 -0.77 -5.27
C ASN A 111 15.66 -1.61 -4.37
N GLU A 112 15.88 -2.87 -4.72
CA GLU A 112 16.73 -3.83 -3.99
C GLU A 112 18.19 -3.35 -3.85
N ASP A 113 18.72 -2.69 -4.89
CA ASP A 113 20.06 -2.12 -4.91
C ASP A 113 20.18 -0.79 -4.13
N GLY A 114 19.05 -0.25 -3.67
CA GLY A 114 18.95 1.03 -2.98
C GLY A 114 18.88 2.24 -3.91
N ASP A 115 18.64 2.00 -5.20
CA ASP A 115 18.46 3.02 -6.21
C ASP A 115 17.03 3.57 -6.23
N LEU A 116 16.90 4.82 -6.66
CA LEU A 116 15.60 5.51 -6.75
C LEU A 116 15.00 5.24 -8.12
N GLU A 117 14.01 4.36 -8.15
CA GLU A 117 13.26 4.00 -9.36
C GLU A 117 12.00 4.85 -9.48
N GLY A 118 11.84 5.51 -10.63
CA GLY A 118 10.65 6.28 -10.95
C GLY A 118 9.53 5.41 -11.51
N LEU A 119 8.32 5.62 -11.01
CA LEU A 119 7.12 4.87 -11.39
C LEU A 119 5.97 5.82 -11.75
N THR A 120 5.11 5.41 -12.67
CA THR A 120 3.77 6.00 -12.80
C THR A 120 2.88 5.57 -11.64
N ARG A 121 1.81 6.33 -11.38
CA ARG A 121 0.83 5.96 -10.34
C ARG A 121 0.27 4.55 -10.54
N ALA A 122 -0.06 4.19 -11.79
CA ALA A 122 -0.59 2.88 -12.12
C ALA A 122 0.41 1.73 -11.86
N GLN A 123 1.71 1.96 -12.10
CA GLN A 123 2.76 0.97 -11.78
C GLN A 123 2.93 0.81 -10.28
N ALA A 124 2.91 1.90 -9.51
CA ALA A 124 2.96 1.85 -8.05
C ALA A 124 1.76 1.08 -7.47
N ASP A 125 0.56 1.35 -7.98
CA ASP A 125 -0.66 0.64 -7.59
C ASP A 125 -0.62 -0.85 -7.96
N GLN A 126 -0.13 -1.18 -9.15
CA GLN A 126 0.05 -2.57 -9.59
C GLN A 126 1.08 -3.31 -8.72
N LEU A 127 2.15 -2.64 -8.30
CA LEU A 127 3.20 -3.22 -7.46
C LEU A 127 2.65 -3.68 -6.10
N VAL A 128 1.99 -2.77 -5.37
CA VAL A 128 1.39 -3.10 -4.07
C VAL A 128 0.26 -4.11 -4.20
N TRP A 129 -0.53 -4.04 -5.28
CA TRP A 129 -1.61 -4.99 -5.53
C TRP A 129 -1.11 -6.40 -5.80
N SER A 130 -0.04 -6.54 -6.58
CA SER A 130 0.57 -7.83 -6.91
C SER A 130 1.14 -8.51 -5.66
N ARG A 131 1.61 -7.71 -4.70
CA ARG A 131 2.23 -8.16 -3.44
C ARG A 131 1.30 -7.98 -2.23
N ARG A 132 -0.01 -7.84 -2.46
CA ARG A 132 -1.01 -7.60 -1.41
C ARG A 132 -1.02 -8.66 -0.31
N ASN A 133 -0.80 -9.93 -0.66
CA ASN A 133 -0.78 -11.01 0.31
C ASN A 133 0.43 -10.91 1.24
N ASP A 134 1.60 -10.52 0.71
CA ASP A 134 2.80 -10.31 1.52
C ASP A 134 2.59 -9.16 2.52
N ILE A 135 1.95 -8.06 2.08
CA ILE A 135 1.60 -6.91 2.95
C ILE A 135 0.62 -7.33 4.05
N ILE A 136 -0.43 -8.07 3.70
CA ILE A 136 -1.45 -8.53 4.67
C ILE A 136 -0.84 -9.51 5.68
N ASP A 137 0.02 -10.41 5.24
CA ASP A 137 0.69 -11.38 6.13
C ASP A 137 1.65 -10.68 7.09
N ALA A 138 2.47 -9.75 6.59
CA ALA A 138 3.35 -8.93 7.41
C ALA A 138 2.57 -8.10 8.44
N ALA A 139 1.44 -7.49 8.03
CA ALA A 139 0.58 -6.74 8.94
C ALA A 139 0.01 -7.60 10.09
N ARG A 140 -0.30 -8.87 9.81
CA ARG A 140 -0.76 -9.84 10.83
C ARG A 140 0.36 -10.23 11.79
N ASP A 141 1.55 -10.52 11.25
CA ASP A 141 2.72 -10.95 12.01
C ASP A 141 3.25 -9.84 12.94
N GLU A 142 3.12 -8.57 12.54
CA GLU A 142 3.54 -7.42 13.35
C GLU A 142 2.44 -6.84 14.25
N SER A 143 1.18 -7.28 14.10
CA SER A 143 0.04 -6.77 14.88
C SER A 143 -0.04 -5.24 14.88
N ILE A 144 0.11 -4.63 13.69
CA ILE A 144 0.25 -3.19 13.51
C ILE A 144 -0.80 -2.37 14.29
N ASP A 145 -2.08 -2.74 14.18
CA ASP A 145 -3.16 -2.28 15.05
C ASP A 145 -4.48 -2.98 14.65
N ALA A 146 -5.42 -3.11 15.61
CA ALA A 146 -6.67 -3.83 15.41
C ALA A 146 -7.60 -3.16 14.35
N GLU A 147 -7.49 -1.84 14.19
CA GLU A 147 -8.29 -1.06 13.24
C GLU A 147 -7.80 -1.27 11.79
N THR A 148 -6.47 -1.21 11.55
CA THR A 148 -5.89 -1.55 10.25
C THR A 148 -6.20 -3.01 9.90
N MET A 149 -6.09 -3.93 10.87
CA MET A 149 -6.43 -5.33 10.64
C MET A 149 -7.91 -5.52 10.28
N THR A 150 -8.84 -4.84 10.97
CA THR A 150 -10.28 -4.85 10.64
C THR A 150 -10.55 -4.29 9.24
N THR A 151 -9.80 -3.26 8.83
CA THR A 151 -9.96 -2.63 7.51
C THR A 151 -9.40 -3.50 6.38
N LEU A 152 -8.25 -4.17 6.61
CA LEU A 152 -7.69 -5.16 5.70
C LEU A 152 -8.64 -6.35 5.52
N ASP A 153 -9.25 -6.78 6.62
CA ASP A 153 -10.24 -7.86 6.67
C ASP A 153 -11.53 -7.49 5.89
N ALA A 154 -11.93 -6.21 5.93
CA ALA A 154 -13.08 -5.69 5.18
C ALA A 154 -12.79 -5.38 3.70
N MET A 155 -11.58 -5.59 3.17
CA MET A 155 -11.25 -5.24 1.77
C MET A 155 -12.12 -5.96 0.73
N ALA A 156 -12.59 -7.18 1.04
CA ALA A 156 -13.50 -7.95 0.19
C ALA A 156 -14.97 -7.47 0.28
N ASP A 157 -15.35 -6.85 1.39
CA ASP A 157 -16.70 -6.31 1.63
C ASP A 157 -16.85 -4.86 1.15
N ARG A 158 -15.71 -4.19 0.89
CA ARG A 158 -15.60 -2.85 0.31
C ARG A 158 -16.10 -2.85 -1.14
N THR A 159 -17.40 -2.97 -1.27
CA THR A 159 -18.16 -2.81 -2.50
C THR A 159 -17.91 -1.41 -3.01
N GLU A 160 -17.56 -1.29 -4.29
CA GLU A 160 -17.33 -0.05 -5.03
C GLU A 160 -18.26 1.07 -4.54
N MET A 161 -17.74 1.95 -3.67
CA MET A 161 -18.31 3.28 -3.58
C MET A 161 -17.93 3.93 -4.91
N PRO A 162 -18.90 4.33 -5.74
CA PRO A 162 -18.57 5.09 -6.94
C PRO A 162 -17.73 6.28 -6.49
N ASP A 163 -16.63 6.52 -7.20
CA ASP A 163 -15.89 7.77 -7.18
C ASP A 163 -16.95 8.88 -7.13
N GLN A 164 -17.09 9.55 -5.98
CA GLN A 164 -18.10 10.59 -5.87
C GLN A 164 -17.68 11.61 -6.92
N PRO A 165 -18.51 11.88 -7.94
CA PRO A 165 -18.18 12.92 -8.90
C PRO A 165 -17.93 14.17 -8.07
N ASP A 166 -16.77 14.77 -8.30
CA ASP A 166 -16.33 16.03 -7.72
C ASP A 166 -17.49 17.05 -7.85
N LEU A 167 -18.31 17.13 -6.80
CA LEU A 167 -19.44 18.04 -6.68
C LEU A 167 -18.95 19.43 -6.22
N ASP A 168 -17.68 19.75 -6.49
CA ASP A 168 -17.05 21.04 -6.21
C ASP A 168 -16.37 21.61 -7.45
N ASN A 169 -16.98 21.44 -8.62
CA ASN A 169 -16.67 22.32 -9.75
C ASN A 169 -17.94 23.02 -10.26
N PRO A 170 -18.46 24.05 -9.54
CA PRO A 170 -19.55 24.89 -10.03
C PRO A 170 -19.10 25.90 -11.11
N ASP A 171 -17.93 25.71 -11.73
CA ASP A 171 -17.42 26.62 -12.76
C ASP A 171 -16.74 25.84 -13.89
N ARG A 172 -17.51 24.99 -14.59
CA ARG A 172 -17.15 24.62 -15.97
C ARG A 172 -18.39 24.40 -16.82
N GLU A 173 -18.89 25.54 -17.29
CA GLU A 173 -19.45 25.79 -18.62
C GLU A 173 -20.63 24.91 -19.07
N GLU A 174 -21.83 25.49 -19.09
CA GLU A 174 -22.82 25.21 -20.13
C GLU A 174 -23.44 26.54 -20.58
N ALA A 175 -22.69 27.25 -21.42
CA ALA A 175 -23.20 28.28 -22.31
C ALA A 175 -24.15 27.63 -23.33
N HIS A 176 -25.39 27.32 -22.93
CA HIS A 176 -26.43 26.87 -23.85
C HIS A 176 -27.73 27.59 -23.56
N GLY A 177 -28.04 28.63 -24.36
CA GLY A 177 -29.41 29.12 -24.46
C GLY A 177 -29.61 30.56 -24.89
N THR A 178 -29.27 30.94 -26.12
CA THR A 178 -30.10 31.91 -26.84
C THR A 178 -29.94 31.82 -28.35
N ILE A 179 -30.79 30.99 -28.98
CA ILE A 179 -31.19 31.23 -30.36
C ILE A 179 -32.28 32.31 -30.34
N ARG A 180 -31.96 33.55 -30.72
CA ARG A 180 -32.84 34.31 -31.63
C ARG A 180 -32.19 35.56 -32.23
N ARG A 181 -32.29 35.61 -33.56
CA ARG A 181 -32.19 36.75 -34.48
C ARG A 181 -30.77 37.25 -34.78
N SER A 182 -30.32 36.92 -35.99
CA SER A 182 -29.84 37.94 -36.94
C SER A 182 -29.82 37.38 -38.37
N SER A 183 -30.67 37.98 -39.21
CA SER A 183 -30.43 38.34 -40.61
C SER A 183 -29.73 37.32 -41.54
N ARG A 184 -30.55 36.56 -42.29
CA ARG A 184 -30.13 36.02 -43.59
C ARG A 184 -30.34 37.07 -44.68
N SER A 185 -29.30 37.84 -44.96
CA SER A 185 -29.16 38.55 -46.23
C SER A 185 -28.50 37.59 -47.24
N ARG A 186 -29.18 37.29 -48.33
CA ARG A 186 -28.58 36.63 -49.49
C ARG A 186 -29.16 37.24 -50.76
N ASN A 187 -28.29 37.95 -51.46
CA ASN A 187 -28.48 38.62 -52.73
C ASN A 187 -28.30 37.61 -53.89
N GLY A 188 -29.02 37.79 -55.02
CA GLY A 188 -28.58 37.34 -56.35
C GLY A 188 -29.53 36.46 -57.19
N GLY A 189 -30.27 37.10 -58.11
CA GLY A 189 -30.33 36.79 -59.55
C GLY A 189 -30.99 35.51 -60.06
N HIS A 190 -32.16 35.63 -60.69
CA HIS A 190 -32.36 35.59 -62.15
C HIS A 190 -33.81 35.91 -62.50
#